data_AF-A0A816FWJ1-F1
#
_entry.id   AF-A0A816FWJ1-F1
#
_cell.length_a   1.000
_cell.length_b   1.000
_cell.length_c   1.000
_cell.angle_alpha   90.00
_cell.angle_beta   90.00
_cell.angle_gamma   90.00
#
_symmetry.space_group_name_H-M   'P 1'
#
loop_
_entity.id
_entity.type
_entity.pdbx_description
1 polymer ?
#
loop_
_entity_poly.entity_id
_entity_poly.type
_entity_poly.pdbx_seq_one_letter_code
_entity_poly.pdbx_strand_id
1 'polypeptide(L)'
;MNLSQLNRIIAVFVLIFAVIYGWKALFEARCLPCYTVDVKYFGPVFPQSDDTEDFSIKPFKVSFERSQVDDMINRVSKTRFYELQIIIDGRNVNKSTYGFNRQTVGSIHDYLINIYNWRKTIQE
;
A
#
# COMPACT_ATOMS: atom_id res chain seq x y z
N MET A 1 -18.44 -15.64 67.35
CA MET A 1 -17.35 -15.15 66.49
C MET A 1 -17.14 -13.68 66.79
N ASN A 2 -15.93 -13.25 67.15
CA ASN A 2 -15.70 -11.87 67.58
C ASN A 2 -15.82 -10.90 66.40
N LEU A 3 -16.35 -9.70 66.62
CA LEU A 3 -16.57 -8.68 65.59
C LEU A 3 -15.27 -8.38 64.80
N SER A 4 -14.11 -8.46 65.47
CA SER A 4 -12.79 -8.30 64.85
C SER A 4 -12.39 -9.45 63.92
N GLN A 5 -12.85 -10.68 64.17
CA GLN A 5 -12.61 -11.83 63.30
C GLN A 5 -13.52 -11.80 62.08
N LEU A 6 -14.79 -11.41 62.25
CA LEU A 6 -15.73 -11.20 61.14
C LEU A 6 -15.20 -10.13 60.16
N ASN A 7 -14.72 -8.99 60.68
CA ASN A 7 -14.17 -7.92 59.84
C ASN A 7 -12.92 -8.35 59.07
N ARG A 8 -12.07 -9.19 59.67
CA ARG A 8 -10.90 -9.75 58.98
C ARG A 8 -11.31 -10.71 57.86
N ILE A 9 -12.30 -11.56 58.10
CA ILE A 9 -12.82 -12.49 57.08
C ILE A 9 -13.42 -11.70 55.91
N ILE A 10 -14.26 -10.71 56.19
CA ILE A 10 -14.86 -9.85 55.15
C ILE A 10 -13.78 -9.11 54.35
N ALA A 11 -12.76 -8.56 55.01
CA ALA A 11 -11.65 -7.88 54.32
C ALA A 11 -10.90 -8.81 53.36
N VAL A 12 -10.68 -10.07 53.76
CA VAL A 12 -10.05 -11.08 52.89
C VAL A 12 -10.92 -11.40 51.68
N PHE A 13 -12.24 -11.57 51.87
CA PHE A 13 -13.16 -11.80 50.76
C PHE A 13 -13.22 -10.64 49.76
N VAL A 14 -13.26 -9.40 50.26
CA VAL A 14 -13.23 -8.19 49.42
C VAL A 14 -11.93 -8.12 48.62
N LEU A 15 -10.80 -8.44 49.25
CA LEU A 15 -9.50 -8.43 48.58
C LEU A 15 -9.42 -9.50 47.48
N ILE A 16 -9.90 -10.71 47.74
CA ILE A 16 -9.98 -11.77 46.72
C ILE A 16 -10.87 -11.34 45.55
N PHE A 17 -12.03 -10.77 45.83
CA PHE A 17 -12.95 -10.31 44.80
C PHE A 17 -12.33 -9.19 43.95
N ALA A 18 -11.65 -8.23 44.58
CA ALA A 18 -10.95 -7.15 43.90
C ALA A 18 -9.84 -7.67 42.97
N VAL A 19 -9.08 -8.69 43.41
CA VAL A 19 -8.03 -9.32 42.59
C VAL A 19 -8.64 -10.04 41.39
N ILE A 20 -9.71 -10.82 41.57
CA ILE A 20 -10.37 -11.55 40.48
C ILE A 20 -10.95 -10.56 39.45
N TYR A 21 -11.63 -9.52 39.93
CA TYR A 21 -12.25 -8.52 39.05
C TYR A 21 -11.19 -7.69 38.32
N GLY A 22 -10.14 -7.27 39.03
CA GLY A 22 -9.00 -6.57 38.43
C GLY A 22 -8.28 -7.41 37.38
N TRP A 23 -8.13 -8.72 37.63
CA TRP A 23 -7.53 -9.65 36.67
C TRP A 23 -8.38 -9.77 35.41
N LYS A 24 -9.70 -9.94 35.55
CA LYS A 24 -10.63 -10.01 34.42
C LYS A 24 -10.62 -8.72 33.60
N ALA A 25 -10.69 -7.55 34.26
CA ALA A 25 -10.64 -6.26 33.60
C ALA A 25 -9.33 -6.02 32.84
N LEU A 26 -8.19 -6.42 33.42
CA LEU A 26 -6.89 -6.35 32.73
C LEU A 26 -6.80 -7.32 31.55
N PHE A 27 -7.44 -8.50 31.63
CA PHE A 27 -7.46 -9.46 30.54
C PHE A 27 -8.31 -8.97 29.37
N GLU A 28 -9.50 -8.42 29.65
CA GLU A 28 -10.37 -7.81 28.63
C GLU A 28 -9.72 -6.57 28.00
N ALA A 29 -9.04 -5.71 28.80
CA ALA A 29 -8.33 -4.55 28.28
C ALA A 29 -7.09 -4.89 27.43
N ARG A 30 -6.53 -6.10 27.57
CA ARG A 30 -5.43 -6.61 26.73
C ARG A 30 -5.91 -7.22 25.41
N CYS A 31 -7.22 -7.43 25.25
CA CYS A 31 -7.77 -7.85 23.97
C CYS A 31 -7.74 -6.65 23.03
N LEU A 32 -6.77 -6.62 22.13
CA LEU A 32 -6.75 -5.69 21.01
C LEU A 32 -8.09 -5.78 20.27
N PRO A 33 -8.65 -4.65 19.79
CA PRO A 33 -9.86 -4.69 18.97
C PRO A 33 -9.62 -5.62 17.78
N CYS A 34 -10.37 -6.73 17.75
CA CYS A 34 -10.47 -7.59 16.60
C CYS A 34 -11.29 -6.84 15.55
N TYR A 35 -10.63 -6.27 14.55
CA TYR A 35 -11.32 -5.75 13.39
C TYR A 35 -11.79 -6.96 12.56
N THR A 36 -13.09 -7.21 12.53
CA THR A 36 -13.66 -8.10 11.52
C THR A 36 -13.65 -7.35 10.20
N VAL A 37 -12.69 -7.66 9.33
CA VAL A 37 -12.72 -7.20 7.95
C VAL A 37 -13.88 -7.93 7.28
N ASP A 38 -14.95 -7.21 6.97
CA ASP A 38 -16.02 -7.73 6.10
C ASP A 38 -15.44 -7.85 4.69
N VAL A 39 -15.00 -9.05 4.34
CA VAL A 39 -14.26 -9.30 3.09
C VAL A 39 -15.27 -9.38 1.94
N LYS A 40 -15.61 -8.22 1.38
CA LYS A 40 -16.37 -8.16 0.13
C LYS A 40 -15.55 -8.78 -1.01
N TYR A 41 -16.12 -9.74 -1.75
CA TYR A 41 -15.49 -10.33 -2.92
C TYR A 41 -15.42 -9.32 -4.08
N PHE A 42 -14.22 -9.10 -4.64
CA PHE A 42 -13.96 -8.21 -5.78
C PHE A 42 -13.52 -8.96 -7.06
N GLY A 43 -13.48 -10.29 -7.01
CA GLY A 43 -13.09 -11.13 -8.14
C GLY A 43 -14.19 -11.25 -9.21
N PRO A 44 -13.90 -11.92 -10.33
CA PRO A 44 -14.88 -12.19 -11.37
C PRO A 44 -16.03 -13.06 -10.84
N VAL A 45 -17.27 -12.75 -11.23
CA VAL A 45 -18.50 -13.41 -10.74
C VAL A 45 -18.61 -14.88 -11.20
N PHE A 46 -17.84 -15.30 -12.21
CA PHE A 46 -17.80 -16.67 -12.69
C PHE A 46 -16.37 -17.10 -13.06
N PRO A 47 -15.94 -18.32 -12.70
CA PRO A 47 -16.67 -19.33 -11.94
C PRO A 47 -16.65 -19.02 -10.43
N GLN A 48 -17.82 -18.74 -9.87
CA GLN A 48 -18.08 -18.73 -8.43
C GLN A 48 -18.15 -20.19 -7.98
N SER A 49 -17.00 -20.74 -7.63
CA SER A 49 -16.94 -21.83 -6.67
C SER A 49 -15.91 -21.43 -5.64
N ASP A 50 -16.35 -21.21 -4.41
CA ASP A 50 -15.48 -21.02 -3.24
C ASP A 50 -14.43 -22.16 -3.14
N ASP A 51 -14.74 -23.31 -3.75
CA ASP A 51 -13.84 -24.47 -3.92
C ASP A 51 -12.63 -24.24 -4.87
N THR A 52 -12.50 -23.05 -5.47
CA THR A 52 -11.39 -22.69 -6.38
C THR A 52 -10.52 -21.54 -5.88
N GLU A 53 -10.78 -21.00 -4.68
CA GLU A 53 -9.92 -19.96 -4.12
C GLU A 53 -8.54 -20.53 -3.78
N ASP A 54 -7.53 -20.01 -4.47
CA ASP A 54 -6.15 -20.47 -4.32
C ASP A 54 -5.43 -19.65 -3.25
N PHE A 55 -5.31 -20.22 -2.06
CA PHE A 55 -4.57 -19.64 -0.94
C PHE A 55 -3.05 -19.90 -0.99
N SER A 56 -2.55 -20.53 -2.05
CA SER A 56 -1.11 -20.78 -2.17
C SER A 56 -0.34 -19.48 -2.42
N ILE A 57 0.79 -19.33 -1.73
CA ILE A 57 1.70 -18.19 -1.96
C ILE A 57 2.56 -18.52 -3.18
N LYS A 58 2.18 -17.96 -4.33
CA LYS A 58 2.90 -18.15 -5.58
C LYS A 58 4.02 -17.12 -5.73
N PRO A 59 5.27 -17.54 -6.02
CA PRO A 59 6.32 -16.58 -6.35
C PRO A 59 5.95 -15.86 -7.65
N PHE A 60 6.05 -14.54 -7.63
CA PHE A 60 5.82 -13.70 -8.80
C PHE A 60 7.12 -13.06 -9.25
N LYS A 61 7.44 -13.19 -10.54
CA LYS A 61 8.58 -12.53 -11.17
C LYS A 61 8.07 -11.49 -12.15
N VAL A 62 8.53 -10.25 -12.02
CA VAL A 62 8.29 -9.22 -13.02
C VAL A 62 9.13 -9.55 -14.26
N SER A 63 8.45 -9.80 -15.38
CA SER A 63 9.07 -10.04 -16.68
C SER A 63 8.56 -9.01 -17.68
N PHE A 64 9.48 -8.44 -18.46
CA PHE A 64 9.12 -7.60 -19.60
C PHE A 64 9.38 -8.37 -20.88
N GLU A 65 8.34 -8.55 -21.69
CA GLU A 65 8.51 -9.13 -23.01
C GLU A 65 9.19 -8.12 -23.93
N ARG A 66 10.02 -8.63 -24.86
CA ARG A 66 10.70 -7.79 -25.84
C ARG A 66 9.71 -6.94 -26.64
N SER A 67 8.60 -7.53 -27.05
CA SER A 67 7.51 -6.88 -27.79
C SER A 67 6.96 -5.65 -27.05
N GLN A 68 6.80 -5.72 -25.73
CA GLN A 68 6.28 -4.63 -24.90
C GLN A 68 7.28 -3.49 -24.79
N VAL A 69 8.56 -3.83 -24.61
CA VAL A 69 9.63 -2.84 -24.55
C VAL A 69 9.82 -2.14 -25.89
N ASP A 70 9.80 -2.90 -26.99
CA ASP A 70 9.91 -2.35 -28.33
C ASP A 70 8.71 -1.44 -28.67
N ASP A 71 7.48 -1.83 -28.31
CA ASP A 71 6.30 -0.97 -28.46
C ASP A 71 6.42 0.32 -27.64
N MET A 72 6.88 0.22 -26.39
CA MET A 72 7.10 1.37 -25.53
C MET A 72 8.17 2.31 -26.12
N ILE A 73 9.34 1.81 -26.51
CA ILE A 73 10.40 2.62 -27.13
C ILE A 73 9.88 3.29 -28.40
N ASN A 74 9.14 2.56 -29.23
CA ASN A 74 8.52 3.08 -30.44
C ASN A 74 7.54 4.24 -30.12
N ARG A 75 6.70 4.11 -29.08
CA ARG A 75 5.82 5.20 -28.62
C ARG A 75 6.61 6.40 -28.12
N VAL A 76 7.64 6.17 -27.31
CA VAL A 76 8.50 7.24 -26.78
C VAL A 76 9.16 7.98 -27.94
N SER A 77 9.74 7.28 -28.91
CA SER A 77 10.39 7.88 -30.09
C SER A 77 9.45 8.73 -30.97
N LYS A 78 8.14 8.42 -30.94
CA LYS A 78 7.10 9.14 -31.68
C LYS A 78 6.43 10.23 -30.84
N THR A 79 6.94 10.50 -29.63
CA THR A 79 6.39 11.53 -28.75
C THR A 79 6.49 12.89 -29.44
N ARG A 80 5.35 13.56 -29.57
CA ARG A 80 5.30 14.92 -30.09
C ARG A 80 5.51 15.88 -28.95
N PHE A 81 6.42 16.81 -29.18
CA PHE A 81 6.68 17.89 -28.26
C PHE A 81 6.06 19.17 -28.79
N TYR A 82 5.14 19.75 -28.02
CA TYR A 82 4.63 21.08 -28.31
C TYR A 82 5.71 22.13 -28.04
N GLU A 83 5.63 23.26 -28.74
CA GLU A 83 6.65 24.30 -28.71
C GLU A 83 6.94 24.81 -27.30
N LEU A 84 8.20 25.21 -27.10
CA LEU A 84 8.81 25.53 -25.81
C LEU A 84 8.30 26.85 -25.19
N GLN A 85 7.34 27.52 -25.81
CA GLN A 85 7.03 28.91 -25.51
C GLN A 85 5.57 29.06 -25.11
N ILE A 86 5.26 28.71 -23.86
CA ILE A 86 4.19 29.44 -23.20
C ILE A 86 4.79 30.80 -22.81
N ILE A 87 4.83 31.74 -23.77
CA ILE A 87 5.03 33.14 -23.44
C ILE A 87 3.74 33.58 -22.75
N ILE A 88 3.74 33.56 -21.42
CA ILE A 88 2.69 34.22 -20.64
C ILE A 88 3.19 35.65 -20.43
N ASP A 89 2.48 36.61 -21.02
CA ASP A 89 2.73 38.05 -20.84
C ASP A 89 4.17 38.51 -21.12
N GLY A 90 4.79 38.01 -22.21
CA GLY A 90 6.12 38.46 -22.64
C GLY A 90 7.27 38.06 -21.71
N ARG A 91 7.01 37.24 -20.68
CA ARG A 91 8.03 36.79 -19.72
C ARG A 91 8.36 35.32 -19.93
N ASN A 92 9.65 35.00 -19.91
CA ASN A 92 10.13 33.62 -19.84
C ASN A 92 9.75 33.05 -18.46
N VAL A 93 8.65 32.31 -18.41
CA VAL A 93 8.14 31.73 -17.17
C VAL A 93 8.99 30.54 -16.76
N ASN A 94 9.55 30.57 -15.54
CA ASN A 94 10.45 29.53 -15.07
C ASN A 94 9.68 28.26 -14.65
N LYS A 95 9.62 27.31 -15.58
CA LYS A 95 9.78 25.84 -15.49
C LYS A 95 8.99 24.96 -14.50
N SER A 96 8.42 25.41 -13.39
CA SER A 96 7.70 24.48 -12.47
C SER A 96 6.35 24.97 -11.95
N THR A 97 6.06 26.27 -12.09
CA THR A 97 4.83 26.88 -11.56
C THR A 97 3.56 26.39 -12.27
N TYR A 98 3.68 25.89 -13.49
CA TYR A 98 2.55 25.51 -14.36
C TYR A 98 2.57 24.03 -14.75
N GLY A 99 3.18 23.19 -13.91
CA GLY A 99 3.28 21.76 -14.13
C GLY A 99 4.64 21.32 -14.68
N PHE A 100 4.65 20.18 -15.36
CA PHE A 100 5.89 19.53 -15.80
C PHE A 100 6.66 20.37 -16.81
N ASN A 101 7.93 20.65 -16.47
CA ASN A 101 8.85 21.32 -17.37
C ASN A 101 9.09 20.50 -18.64
N ARG A 102 8.84 21.10 -19.80
CA ARG A 102 9.13 20.51 -21.11
C ARG A 102 10.59 20.06 -21.27
N GLN A 103 11.56 20.82 -20.75
CA GLN A 103 12.98 20.44 -20.83
C GLN A 103 13.24 19.13 -20.08
N THR A 104 12.64 18.97 -18.89
CA THR A 104 12.72 17.74 -18.11
C THR A 104 12.12 16.57 -18.87
N VAL A 105 10.96 16.75 -19.52
CA VAL A 105 10.36 15.70 -20.37
C VAL A 105 11.28 15.33 -21.53
N GLY A 106 11.99 16.30 -22.12
CA GLY A 106 13.01 16.04 -23.15
C GLY A 106 14.17 15.20 -22.63
N SER A 107 14.75 15.58 -21.50
CA SER A 107 15.82 14.81 -20.88
C SER A 107 15.40 13.38 -20.52
N ILE A 108 14.18 13.19 -20.03
CA ILE A 108 13.64 11.85 -19.72
C ILE A 108 13.47 11.04 -21.01
N HIS A 109 12.87 11.64 -22.05
CA HIS A 109 12.72 11.01 -23.36
C HIS A 109 14.07 10.53 -23.90
N ASP A 110 15.08 11.38 -23.90
CA ASP A 110 16.40 11.06 -24.44
C ASP A 110 17.11 9.99 -23.60
N TYR A 111 16.93 10.03 -22.28
CA TYR A 111 17.44 9.00 -21.37
C TYR A 111 16.81 7.64 -21.67
N LEU A 112 15.49 7.57 -21.83
CA LEU A 112 14.77 6.32 -22.07
C LEU A 112 15.14 5.68 -23.41
N ILE A 113 15.39 6.48 -24.46
CA ILE A 113 15.76 5.94 -25.77
C ILE A 113 17.24 5.57 -25.84
N ASN A 114 18.12 6.45 -25.37
CA ASN A 114 19.55 6.37 -25.70
C ASN A 114 20.43 5.86 -24.56
N ILE A 115 20.01 6.02 -23.30
CA ILE A 115 20.87 5.81 -22.13
C ILE A 115 20.44 4.57 -21.34
N TYR A 116 19.14 4.36 -21.17
CA TYR A 116 18.62 3.26 -20.39
C TYR A 116 18.81 1.92 -21.13
N ASN A 117 19.47 0.96 -20.47
CA ASN A 117 19.73 -0.35 -21.05
C ASN A 117 18.57 -1.32 -20.82
N TRP A 118 17.60 -1.27 -21.72
CA TRP A 118 16.42 -2.14 -21.69
C TRP A 118 16.73 -3.64 -21.84
N ARG A 119 17.88 -4.02 -22.40
CA ARG A 119 18.26 -5.44 -22.53
C ARG A 119 18.48 -6.12 -21.19
N LYS A 120 18.81 -5.35 -20.14
CA LYS A 120 18.91 -5.88 -18.77
C LYS A 120 17.54 -6.20 -18.15
N THR A 121 16.47 -5.66 -18.72
CA THR A 121 15.11 -5.74 -18.20
C THR A 121 14.23 -6.72 -18.98
N ILE A 122 14.61 -7.04 -20.22
CA ILE A 122 13.91 -8.00 -21.08
C ILE A 122 14.30 -9.43 -20.71
N GLN A 123 13.32 -10.33 -20.70
CA GLN A 123 13.56 -11.76 -20.63
C GLN A 123 13.64 -12.32 -22.07
N GLU A 124 14.74 -13.03 -22.39
CA GLU A 124 14.94 -13.69 -23.69
C GLU A 124 13.99 -14.87 -23.92
#